data_AF-A0AB34KYX6-F1
#
_entry.id   AF-A0AB34KYX6-F1
#
_cell.length_a   1.000
_cell.length_b   1.000
_cell.length_c   1.000
_cell.angle_alpha   90.00
_cell.angle_beta   90.00
_cell.angle_gamma   90.00
#
_symmetry.space_group_name_H-M   'P 1'
#
loop_
_entity.id
_entity.type
_entity.pdbx_description
1 polymer ?
#
loop_
_entity_poly.entity_id
_entity_poly.type
_entity_poly.pdbx_seq_one_letter_code
_entity_poly.pdbx_strand_id
1 'polypeptide(L)'
;MRSADIISFLTLAASASAAHHMAKRNDLGTVAVPTAQDVENAINEWNLDVNTVNSFLERAPGELDDLPTLASDAHNVASNFAAEEPNQLGTLVNWFTSDSNNPDSAPDAFHCAANDLAVGQTIGSTTFNFKSLVLDVFADIVEDANAGNRDAVSNLLDVVNSYRCCNVLPDLDILWRDSAISADLLIQNPVTGGVPITPARPSTCSAFDCSKTVGASTCSTEDNGSFGTPGS
;
A
#
# COMPACT_ATOMS: atom_id res chain seq x y z
N MET A 1 -20.18 6.71 52.79
CA MET A 1 -20.88 7.13 51.56
C MET A 1 -19.92 7.98 50.75
N ARG A 2 -19.26 7.41 49.74
CA ARG A 2 -18.45 8.14 48.77
C ARG A 2 -18.96 7.73 47.39
N SER A 3 -19.66 8.66 46.74
CA SER A 3 -20.12 8.53 45.36
C SER A 3 -18.90 8.40 44.45
N ALA A 4 -18.90 7.40 43.57
CA ALA A 4 -17.97 7.30 42.46
C ALA A 4 -18.73 7.76 41.22
N ASP A 5 -18.36 8.93 40.71
CA ASP A 5 -18.81 9.43 39.41
C ASP A 5 -18.23 8.52 38.32
N ILE A 6 -19.12 7.81 37.62
CA ILE A 6 -18.78 7.00 36.46
C ILE A 6 -18.60 7.98 35.29
N ILE A 7 -17.34 8.22 34.93
CA ILE A 7 -16.98 8.96 33.71
C ILE A 7 -17.34 8.07 32.51
N SER A 8 -18.39 8.47 31.81
CA SER A 8 -18.81 7.88 30.54
C SER A 8 -17.82 8.26 29.45
N PHE A 9 -17.07 7.29 28.93
CA PHE A 9 -16.23 7.49 27.74
C PHE A 9 -17.12 7.41 26.50
N LEU A 10 -17.51 8.56 25.94
CA LEU A 10 -17.97 8.64 24.55
C LEU A 10 -16.75 8.46 23.64
N THR A 11 -16.64 7.29 23.02
CA THR A 11 -15.84 7.12 21.80
C THR A 11 -16.53 7.85 20.65
N LEU A 12 -16.01 9.00 20.26
CA LEU A 12 -16.33 9.60 18.96
C LEU A 12 -15.71 8.70 17.88
N ALA A 13 -16.54 7.92 17.19
CA ALA A 13 -16.19 7.42 15.87
C ALA A 13 -16.17 8.63 14.94
N ALA A 14 -14.99 9.15 14.63
CA ALA A 14 -14.83 10.09 13.53
C ALA A 14 -14.88 9.29 12.22
N SER A 15 -16.08 9.00 11.73
CA SER A 15 -16.27 8.65 10.33
C SER A 15 -16.10 9.93 9.52
N ALA A 16 -14.84 10.27 9.23
CA ALA A 16 -14.51 11.31 8.29
C ALA A 16 -14.90 10.82 6.88
N SER A 17 -16.01 11.34 6.36
CA SER A 17 -16.36 11.29 4.94
C SER A 17 -15.26 12.02 4.15
N ALA A 18 -14.23 11.30 3.69
CA ALA A 18 -12.99 11.90 3.21
C ALA A 18 -12.60 11.58 1.76
N ALA A 19 -13.50 11.08 0.91
CA ALA A 19 -13.12 10.80 -0.49
C ALA A 19 -13.45 11.92 -1.50
N HIS A 20 -14.46 12.76 -1.23
CA HIS A 20 -14.98 13.67 -2.25
C HIS A 20 -14.08 14.87 -2.61
N HIS A 21 -13.07 15.20 -1.81
CA HIS A 21 -12.18 16.34 -2.07
C HIS A 21 -10.75 16.11 -1.57
N MET A 22 -10.10 15.03 -2.01
CA MET A 22 -8.68 14.86 -1.75
C MET A 22 -7.86 15.67 -2.76
N ALA A 23 -6.95 16.52 -2.27
CA ALA A 23 -6.08 17.32 -3.13
C ALA A 23 -5.13 16.40 -3.91
N LYS A 24 -4.90 16.72 -5.19
CA LYS A 24 -3.90 16.04 -6.02
C LYS A 24 -2.53 16.15 -5.34
N ARG A 25 -1.87 15.01 -5.16
CA ARG A 25 -0.52 14.90 -4.58
C ARG A 25 0.58 15.40 -5.52
N ASN A 26 1.80 15.53 -4.99
CA ASN A 26 2.99 15.77 -5.79
C ASN A 26 3.39 14.50 -6.55
N ASP A 27 3.40 14.56 -7.88
CA ASP A 27 3.99 13.54 -8.73
C ASP A 27 5.52 13.66 -8.64
N LEU A 28 6.14 12.70 -7.95
CA LEU A 28 7.60 12.64 -7.78
C LEU A 28 8.29 11.85 -8.90
N GLY A 29 7.55 11.10 -9.72
CA GLY A 29 8.11 10.14 -10.66
C GLY A 29 9.01 9.07 -10.02
N THR A 30 9.55 8.19 -10.85
CA THR A 30 10.61 7.25 -10.43
C THR A 30 11.97 7.94 -10.45
N VAL A 31 12.74 7.85 -9.36
CA VAL A 31 14.12 8.38 -9.30
C VAL A 31 15.11 7.29 -9.71
N ALA A 32 15.92 7.53 -10.74
CA ALA A 32 16.86 6.53 -11.28
C ALA A 32 18.09 6.27 -10.40
N VAL A 33 18.57 7.30 -9.69
CA VAL A 33 19.69 7.21 -8.75
C VAL A 33 19.25 7.90 -7.45
N PRO A 34 18.53 7.20 -6.57
CA PRO A 34 17.93 7.79 -5.38
C PRO A 34 18.97 8.18 -4.33
N THR A 35 18.71 9.27 -3.62
CA THR A 35 19.35 9.61 -2.35
C THR A 35 18.52 9.05 -1.18
N ALA A 36 19.09 9.07 0.04
CA ALA A 36 18.32 8.71 1.25
C ALA A 36 17.08 9.61 1.44
N GLN A 37 17.13 10.88 1.01
CA GLN A 37 15.98 11.78 1.04
C GLN A 37 14.90 11.36 0.03
N ASP A 38 15.29 10.84 -1.13
CA ASP A 38 14.34 10.33 -2.12
C ASP A 38 13.64 9.06 -1.62
N VAL A 39 14.36 8.19 -0.91
CA VAL A 39 13.79 7.02 -0.21
C VAL A 39 12.80 7.47 0.85
N GLU A 40 13.15 8.46 1.68
CA GLU A 40 12.24 9.02 2.69
C GLU A 40 10.98 9.59 2.06
N ASN A 41 11.14 10.41 1.01
CA ASN A 41 10.02 11.00 0.29
C ASN A 41 9.14 9.92 -0.32
N ALA A 42 9.71 8.91 -0.98
CA ALA A 42 8.96 7.82 -1.58
C ALA A 42 8.15 7.03 -0.54
N ILE A 43 8.73 6.71 0.62
CA ILE A 43 8.00 5.98 1.69
C ILE A 43 6.85 6.84 2.25
N ASN A 44 7.11 8.11 2.56
CA ASN A 44 6.10 9.01 3.12
C ASN A 44 4.94 9.25 2.14
N GLU A 45 5.26 9.47 0.88
CA GLU A 45 4.31 9.63 -0.20
C GLU A 45 3.50 8.36 -0.43
N TRP A 46 4.15 7.19 -0.51
CA TRP A 46 3.43 5.92 -0.64
C TRP A 46 2.51 5.65 0.56
N ASN A 47 2.93 6.05 1.76
CA ASN A 47 2.10 5.93 2.95
C ASN A 47 0.83 6.79 2.85
N LEU A 48 0.88 7.98 2.26
CA LEU A 48 -0.33 8.77 1.99
C LEU A 48 -1.27 8.06 1.01
N ASP A 49 -0.75 7.44 -0.04
CA ASP A 49 -1.56 6.68 -1.01
C ASP A 49 -2.20 5.47 -0.37
N VAL A 50 -1.42 4.68 0.35
CA VAL A 50 -1.91 3.47 1.01
C VAL A 50 -3.04 3.83 1.97
N ASN A 51 -2.89 4.87 2.78
CA ASN A 51 -3.96 5.31 3.68
C ASN A 51 -5.19 5.77 2.91
N THR A 52 -5.02 6.45 1.79
CA THR A 52 -6.12 6.95 0.96
C THR A 52 -6.88 5.81 0.29
N VAL A 53 -6.17 4.89 -0.36
CA VAL A 53 -6.75 3.71 -0.99
C VAL A 53 -7.45 2.83 0.05
N ASN A 54 -6.81 2.58 1.19
CA ASN A 54 -7.40 1.80 2.27
C ASN A 54 -8.70 2.45 2.79
N SER A 55 -8.70 3.77 3.01
CA SER A 55 -9.89 4.50 3.48
C SER A 55 -11.04 4.43 2.47
N PHE A 56 -10.74 4.50 1.18
CA PHE A 56 -11.75 4.29 0.13
C PHE A 56 -12.31 2.87 0.20
N LEU A 57 -11.44 1.85 0.22
CA LEU A 57 -11.84 0.44 0.18
C LEU A 57 -12.62 -0.01 1.42
N GLU A 58 -12.37 0.59 2.59
CA GLU A 58 -13.17 0.32 3.80
C GLU A 58 -14.61 0.83 3.69
N ARG A 59 -14.81 1.95 3.01
CA ARG A 59 -16.10 2.64 2.93
C ARG A 59 -16.93 2.21 1.72
N ALA A 60 -16.27 1.91 0.60
CA ALA A 60 -16.91 1.63 -0.69
C ALA A 60 -18.01 0.55 -0.65
N PRO A 61 -17.89 -0.58 0.11
CA PRO A 61 -18.98 -1.54 0.21
C PRO A 61 -20.28 -0.96 0.79
N GLY A 62 -20.19 0.07 1.63
CA GLY A 62 -21.34 0.80 2.17
C GLY A 62 -21.99 1.79 1.19
N GLU A 63 -21.37 2.01 0.03
CA GLU A 63 -21.77 3.01 -0.98
C GLU A 63 -22.28 2.36 -2.28
N LEU A 64 -22.49 1.04 -2.27
CA LEU A 64 -23.01 0.28 -3.41
C LEU A 64 -24.41 0.73 -3.87
N ASP A 65 -25.14 1.49 -3.04
CA ASP A 65 -26.44 2.09 -3.40
C ASP A 65 -26.28 3.44 -4.15
N ASP A 66 -25.10 4.06 -4.13
CA ASP A 66 -24.76 5.31 -4.83
C ASP A 66 -23.56 5.11 -5.77
N LEU A 67 -23.78 4.29 -6.80
CA LEU A 67 -22.75 3.94 -7.79
C LEU A 67 -22.11 5.14 -8.51
N PRO A 68 -22.83 6.23 -8.86
CA PRO A 68 -22.18 7.40 -9.47
C PRO A 68 -21.13 8.05 -8.56
N THR A 69 -21.44 8.21 -7.26
CA THR A 69 -20.51 8.71 -6.24
C THR A 69 -19.33 7.77 -6.08
N LEU A 70 -19.59 6.46 -5.96
CA LEU A 70 -18.55 5.43 -5.85
C LEU A 70 -17.63 5.44 -7.07
N ALA A 71 -18.17 5.54 -8.30
CA ALA A 71 -17.39 5.60 -9.53
C ALA A 71 -16.47 6.84 -9.55
N SER A 72 -16.97 7.99 -9.14
CA SER A 72 -16.17 9.22 -9.04
C SER A 72 -15.04 9.07 -8.02
N ASP A 73 -15.34 8.53 -6.84
CA ASP A 73 -14.34 8.29 -5.79
C ASP A 73 -13.28 7.27 -6.24
N ALA A 74 -13.72 6.15 -6.83
CA ALA A 74 -12.83 5.12 -7.37
C ALA A 74 -11.90 5.68 -8.45
N HIS A 75 -12.44 6.50 -9.37
CA HIS A 75 -11.64 7.16 -10.40
C HIS A 75 -10.60 8.12 -9.81
N ASN A 76 -10.97 8.89 -8.78
CA ASN A 76 -10.06 9.79 -8.09
C ASN A 76 -8.93 9.03 -7.38
N VAL A 77 -9.27 7.96 -6.65
CA VAL A 77 -8.31 7.08 -5.96
C VAL A 77 -7.35 6.45 -6.95
N ALA A 78 -7.88 5.91 -8.05
CA ALA A 78 -7.08 5.28 -9.09
C ALA A 78 -6.09 6.26 -9.71
N SER A 79 -6.55 7.45 -10.10
CA SER A 79 -5.79 8.39 -10.91
C SER A 79 -4.80 9.23 -10.12
N ASN A 80 -5.08 9.52 -8.84
CA ASN A 80 -4.28 10.45 -8.06
C ASN A 80 -3.48 9.79 -6.92
N PHE A 81 -3.73 8.53 -6.60
CA PHE A 81 -3.08 7.84 -5.49
C PHE A 81 -2.51 6.49 -5.93
N ALA A 82 -3.37 5.55 -6.36
CA ALA A 82 -2.91 4.22 -6.73
C ALA A 82 -1.97 4.22 -7.95
N ALA A 83 -2.23 5.06 -8.95
CA ALA A 83 -1.42 5.16 -10.19
C ALA A 83 0.02 5.61 -9.94
N GLU A 84 0.29 6.22 -8.79
CA GLU A 84 1.61 6.74 -8.45
C GLU A 84 2.42 5.74 -7.60
N GLU A 85 1.78 4.78 -6.92
CA GLU A 85 2.47 3.74 -6.14
C GLU A 85 3.62 3.04 -6.94
N PRO A 86 3.49 2.76 -8.26
CA PRO A 86 4.59 2.25 -9.07
C PRO A 86 5.83 3.16 -9.13
N ASN A 87 5.66 4.48 -9.04
CA ASN A 87 6.78 5.43 -9.01
C ASN A 87 7.57 5.34 -7.70
N GLN A 88 6.86 5.20 -6.57
CA GLN A 88 7.50 4.98 -5.28
C GLN A 88 8.20 3.62 -5.24
N LEU A 89 7.56 2.56 -5.76
CA LEU A 89 8.18 1.25 -5.92
C LEU A 89 9.47 1.32 -6.75
N GLY A 90 9.42 1.97 -7.92
CA GLY A 90 10.58 2.12 -8.80
C GLY A 90 11.74 2.85 -8.10
N THR A 91 11.44 3.87 -7.30
CA THR A 91 12.45 4.58 -6.50
C THR A 91 13.10 3.66 -5.46
N LEU A 92 12.31 2.87 -4.72
CA LEU A 92 12.87 1.92 -3.74
C LEU A 92 13.71 0.82 -4.40
N VAL A 93 13.29 0.30 -5.56
CA VAL A 93 14.06 -0.68 -6.34
C VAL A 93 15.37 -0.09 -6.85
N ASN A 94 15.34 1.14 -7.34
CA ASN A 94 16.54 1.83 -7.82
C ASN A 94 17.53 2.13 -6.69
N TRP A 95 17.07 2.35 -5.45
CA TRP A 95 17.95 2.55 -4.30
C TRP A 95 18.91 1.36 -4.12
N PHE A 96 18.41 0.13 -4.21
CA PHE A 96 19.23 -1.07 -4.07
C PHE A 96 20.04 -1.44 -5.32
N THR A 97 19.57 -1.09 -6.51
CA THR A 97 20.26 -1.44 -7.77
C THR A 97 21.26 -0.39 -8.25
N SER A 98 21.17 0.85 -7.75
CA SER A 98 22.05 1.96 -8.14
C SER A 98 23.36 2.02 -7.34
N ASP A 99 23.50 1.26 -6.25
CA ASP A 99 24.80 1.11 -5.58
C ASP A 99 25.74 0.23 -6.42
N SER A 100 26.52 0.90 -7.27
CA SER A 100 27.52 0.28 -8.15
C SER A 100 28.58 -0.55 -7.42
N ASN A 101 28.70 -0.44 -6.09
CA ASN A 101 29.64 -1.24 -5.31
C ASN A 101 29.02 -2.53 -4.74
N ASN A 102 27.70 -2.67 -4.75
CA ASN A 102 27.01 -3.87 -4.30
C ASN A 102 25.60 -4.03 -4.93
N PRO A 103 25.52 -4.44 -6.21
CA PRO A 103 24.25 -4.58 -6.93
C PRO A 103 23.32 -5.68 -6.37
N ASP A 104 23.82 -6.55 -5.49
CA ASP A 104 23.07 -7.59 -4.76
C ASP A 104 22.99 -7.27 -3.24
N SER A 105 22.97 -5.98 -2.87
CA SER A 105 22.89 -5.55 -1.48
C SER A 105 21.51 -5.73 -0.85
N ALA A 106 20.47 -5.89 -1.67
CA ALA A 106 19.12 -6.10 -1.15
C ALA A 106 18.96 -7.54 -0.66
N PRO A 107 18.27 -7.76 0.48
CA PRO A 107 17.89 -9.11 0.89
C PRO A 107 17.04 -9.84 -0.15
N ASP A 108 17.05 -11.17 -0.14
CA ASP A 108 16.21 -12.00 -1.01
C ASP A 108 14.72 -11.67 -0.84
N ALA A 109 14.30 -11.43 0.41
CA ALA A 109 12.94 -10.97 0.71
C ALA A 109 12.58 -9.65 0.01
N PHE A 110 13.51 -8.69 -0.07
CA PHE A 110 13.31 -7.43 -0.79
C PHE A 110 13.15 -7.67 -2.29
N HIS A 111 14.05 -8.46 -2.89
CA HIS A 111 13.97 -8.80 -4.31
C HIS A 111 12.68 -9.55 -4.64
N CYS A 112 12.25 -10.47 -3.77
CA CYS A 112 10.97 -11.15 -3.90
C CYS A 112 9.81 -10.14 -3.91
N ALA A 113 9.71 -9.28 -2.87
CA ALA A 113 8.61 -8.32 -2.74
C ALA A 113 8.57 -7.32 -3.90
N ALA A 114 9.74 -6.84 -4.34
CA ALA A 114 9.84 -5.95 -5.49
C ALA A 114 9.36 -6.63 -6.79
N ASN A 115 9.78 -7.87 -7.02
CA ASN A 115 9.38 -8.64 -8.20
C ASN A 115 7.89 -9.01 -8.16
N ASP A 116 7.35 -9.34 -6.99
CA ASP A 116 5.95 -9.70 -6.81
C ASP A 116 5.03 -8.52 -7.16
N LEU A 117 5.40 -7.30 -6.78
CA LEU A 117 4.64 -6.10 -7.13
C LEU A 117 4.88 -5.61 -8.56
N ALA A 118 6.13 -5.61 -9.04
CA ALA A 118 6.51 -5.03 -10.34
C ALA A 118 6.22 -5.97 -11.53
N VAL A 119 6.53 -7.26 -11.37
CA VAL A 119 6.42 -8.27 -12.43
C VAL A 119 5.19 -9.15 -12.18
N GLY A 120 5.01 -9.59 -10.94
CA GLY A 120 3.91 -10.44 -10.51
C GLY A 120 4.13 -11.93 -10.71
N GLN A 121 3.17 -12.68 -10.18
CA GLN A 121 3.09 -14.12 -10.34
C GLN A 121 2.24 -14.47 -11.55
N THR A 122 2.71 -15.38 -12.40
CA THR A 122 1.88 -15.88 -13.52
C THR A 122 1.34 -17.26 -13.17
N ILE A 123 0.01 -17.39 -13.10
CA ILE A 123 -0.67 -18.67 -12.91
C ILE A 123 -1.57 -18.91 -14.12
N GLY A 124 -1.27 -19.96 -14.88
CA GLY A 124 -1.89 -20.20 -16.17
C GLY A 124 -1.52 -19.12 -17.17
N SER A 125 -2.50 -18.39 -17.70
CA SER A 125 -2.31 -17.26 -18.63
C SER A 125 -2.48 -15.89 -17.97
N THR A 126 -2.65 -15.84 -16.65
CA THR A 126 -2.94 -14.61 -15.92
C THR A 126 -1.73 -14.24 -15.08
N THR A 127 -1.23 -13.02 -15.27
CA THR A 127 -0.22 -12.40 -14.43
C THR A 127 -0.91 -11.56 -13.37
N PHE A 128 -0.52 -11.76 -12.11
CA PHE A 128 -1.02 -11.09 -10.92
C PHE A 128 0.08 -10.16 -10.40
N ASN A 129 0.02 -8.90 -10.77
CA ASN A 129 0.89 -7.83 -10.27
C ASN A 129 0.08 -6.62 -9.83
N PHE A 130 0.78 -5.59 -9.31
CA PHE A 130 0.16 -4.35 -8.86
C PHE A 130 -0.74 -3.72 -9.92
N LYS A 131 -0.29 -3.66 -11.18
CA LYS A 131 -1.10 -3.09 -12.27
C LYS A 131 -2.39 -3.88 -12.48
N SER A 132 -2.31 -5.20 -12.66
CA SER A 132 -3.46 -6.02 -13.01
C SER A 132 -4.49 -6.15 -11.90
N LEU A 133 -4.05 -6.12 -10.64
CA LEU A 133 -4.92 -6.41 -9.48
C LEU A 133 -5.24 -5.20 -8.61
N VAL A 134 -4.65 -4.04 -8.89
CA VAL A 134 -5.03 -2.77 -8.28
C VAL A 134 -5.52 -1.81 -9.35
N LEU A 135 -4.65 -1.39 -10.28
CA LEU A 135 -4.98 -0.33 -11.24
C LEU A 135 -6.08 -0.74 -12.22
N ASP A 136 -5.96 -1.92 -12.82
CA ASP A 136 -6.94 -2.41 -13.80
C ASP A 136 -8.28 -2.72 -13.11
N VAL A 137 -8.25 -3.29 -11.89
CA VAL A 137 -9.47 -3.54 -11.10
C VAL A 137 -10.18 -2.23 -10.73
N PHE A 138 -9.46 -1.16 -10.41
CA PHE A 138 -10.07 0.16 -10.21
C PHE A 138 -10.73 0.70 -11.48
N ALA A 139 -10.13 0.49 -12.65
CA ALA A 139 -10.73 0.88 -13.92
C ALA A 139 -12.03 0.09 -14.16
N ASP A 140 -12.03 -1.22 -13.91
CA ASP A 140 -13.21 -2.08 -14.01
C ASP A 140 -14.31 -1.65 -13.03
N ILE A 141 -13.96 -1.27 -11.78
CA ILE A 141 -14.92 -0.73 -10.80
C ILE A 141 -15.62 0.51 -11.36
N VAL A 142 -14.87 1.43 -11.95
CA VAL A 142 -15.42 2.65 -12.54
C VAL A 142 -16.33 2.31 -13.72
N GLU A 143 -15.93 1.40 -14.60
CA GLU A 143 -16.73 0.95 -15.74
C GLU A 143 -18.05 0.33 -15.28
N ASP A 144 -18.00 -0.66 -14.39
CA ASP A 144 -19.18 -1.37 -13.91
C ASP A 144 -20.10 -0.50 -13.07
N ALA A 145 -19.55 0.41 -12.26
CA ALA A 145 -20.35 1.37 -11.50
C ALA A 145 -21.11 2.31 -12.43
N ASN A 146 -20.47 2.80 -13.50
CA ASN A 146 -21.13 3.63 -14.53
C ASN A 146 -22.19 2.86 -15.33
N ALA A 147 -22.02 1.54 -15.47
CA ALA A 147 -23.02 0.65 -16.08
C ALA A 147 -24.18 0.30 -15.13
N GLY A 148 -24.08 0.64 -13.83
CA GLY A 148 -25.08 0.27 -12.82
C GLY A 148 -24.95 -1.16 -12.31
N ASN A 149 -23.82 -1.83 -12.56
CA ASN A 149 -23.58 -3.24 -12.23
C ASN A 149 -23.11 -3.40 -10.78
N ARG A 150 -24.03 -3.22 -9.82
CA ARG A 150 -23.72 -3.30 -8.38
C ARG A 150 -22.98 -4.59 -7.96
N ASP A 151 -23.44 -5.75 -8.43
CA ASP A 151 -22.85 -7.04 -8.04
C ASP A 151 -21.42 -7.18 -8.58
N ALA A 152 -21.16 -6.67 -9.78
CA ALA A 152 -19.82 -6.68 -10.37
C ALA A 152 -18.87 -5.77 -9.58
N VAL A 153 -19.31 -4.54 -9.25
CA VAL A 153 -18.56 -3.62 -8.38
C VAL A 153 -18.26 -4.25 -7.03
N SER A 154 -19.24 -4.90 -6.39
CA SER A 154 -19.02 -5.58 -5.11
C SER A 154 -17.95 -6.66 -5.21
N ASN A 155 -17.98 -7.49 -6.26
CA ASN A 155 -16.98 -8.53 -6.48
C ASN A 155 -15.59 -7.94 -6.73
N LEU A 156 -15.50 -6.86 -7.52
CA LEU A 156 -14.23 -6.19 -7.80
C LEU A 156 -13.63 -5.54 -6.55
N LEU A 157 -14.46 -4.95 -5.68
CA LEU A 157 -14.04 -4.43 -4.38
C LEU A 157 -13.45 -5.55 -3.50
N ASP A 158 -14.05 -6.75 -3.50
CA ASP A 158 -13.51 -7.91 -2.78
C ASP A 158 -12.17 -8.37 -3.37
N VAL A 159 -12.04 -8.38 -4.71
CA VAL A 159 -10.79 -8.75 -5.41
C VAL A 159 -9.64 -7.81 -5.03
N VAL A 160 -9.83 -6.50 -5.17
CA VAL A 160 -8.76 -5.53 -4.85
C VAL A 160 -8.43 -5.51 -3.36
N ASN A 161 -9.42 -5.64 -2.47
CA ASN A 161 -9.18 -5.74 -1.03
C ASN A 161 -8.38 -7.01 -0.71
N SER A 162 -8.75 -8.16 -1.26
CA SER A 162 -8.06 -9.43 -1.04
C SER A 162 -6.60 -9.33 -1.48
N TYR A 163 -6.33 -8.80 -2.68
CA TYR A 163 -4.97 -8.67 -3.18
C TYR A 163 -4.17 -7.64 -2.37
N ARG A 164 -4.73 -6.47 -2.05
CA ARG A 164 -3.99 -5.50 -1.22
C ARG A 164 -3.66 -6.08 0.15
N CYS A 165 -4.60 -6.74 0.81
CA CYS A 165 -4.39 -7.30 2.14
C CYS A 165 -3.41 -8.47 2.17
N CYS A 166 -3.39 -9.30 1.13
CA CYS A 166 -2.62 -10.54 1.12
C CYS A 166 -1.34 -10.49 0.29
N ASN A 167 -1.14 -9.46 -0.53
CA ASN A 167 0.04 -9.31 -1.38
C ASN A 167 0.69 -7.94 -1.16
N VAL A 168 0.04 -6.87 -1.64
CA VAL A 168 0.61 -5.51 -1.64
C VAL A 168 1.09 -5.10 -0.25
N LEU A 169 0.20 -5.08 0.74
CA LEU A 169 0.52 -4.60 2.07
C LEU A 169 1.63 -5.43 2.76
N PRO A 170 1.60 -6.78 2.73
CA PRO A 170 2.74 -7.60 3.19
C PRO A 170 4.07 -7.32 2.49
N ASP A 171 4.08 -7.17 1.17
CA ASP A 171 5.31 -6.85 0.43
C ASP A 171 5.84 -5.47 0.81
N LEU A 172 4.96 -4.50 1.07
CA LEU A 172 5.37 -3.19 1.57
C LEU A 172 5.98 -3.23 2.98
N ASP A 173 5.62 -4.20 3.85
CA ASP A 173 6.32 -4.35 5.15
C ASP A 173 7.81 -4.65 4.94
N ILE A 174 8.15 -5.36 3.87
CA ILE A 174 9.52 -5.71 3.50
C ILE A 174 10.18 -4.50 2.84
N LEU A 175 9.57 -3.98 1.78
CA LEU A 175 10.13 -2.89 0.99
C LEU A 175 10.40 -1.64 1.85
N TRP A 176 9.43 -1.19 2.64
CA TRP A 176 9.59 0.04 3.44
C TRP A 176 10.61 -0.14 4.54
N ARG A 177 10.55 -1.25 5.27
CA ARG A 177 11.50 -1.55 6.34
C ARG A 177 12.91 -1.59 5.78
N ASP A 178 13.17 -2.42 4.78
CA ASP A 178 14.52 -2.69 4.29
C ASP A 178 15.14 -1.45 3.62
N SER A 179 14.34 -0.69 2.85
CA SER A 179 14.76 0.61 2.33
C SER A 179 15.07 1.61 3.44
N ALA A 180 14.23 1.69 4.49
CA ALA A 180 14.49 2.57 5.64
C ALA A 180 15.74 2.17 6.43
N ILE A 181 16.01 0.88 6.59
CA ILE A 181 17.26 0.39 7.22
C ILE A 181 18.45 0.82 6.39
N SER A 182 18.42 0.51 5.09
CA SER A 182 19.54 0.76 4.19
C SER A 182 19.85 2.26 4.02
N ALA A 183 18.83 3.11 4.08
CA ALA A 183 18.97 4.56 4.01
C ALA A 183 19.28 5.24 5.37
N ASP A 184 19.50 4.47 6.44
CA ASP A 184 19.73 4.96 7.82
C ASP A 184 18.60 5.87 8.36
N LEU A 185 17.35 5.55 7.97
CA LEU A 185 16.15 6.29 8.36
C LEU A 185 15.48 5.72 9.63
N LEU A 186 16.06 4.69 10.26
CA LEU A 186 15.50 4.01 11.44
C LEU A 186 15.65 4.78 12.75
N ILE A 187 16.46 5.84 12.80
CA ILE A 187 16.65 6.61 14.02
C ILE A 187 15.46 7.55 14.21
N GLN A 188 14.68 7.29 15.28
CA GLN A 188 13.72 8.23 15.87
C GLN A 188 14.44 9.51 16.30
N ASN A 189 14.72 10.40 15.35
CA ASN A 189 15.18 11.73 15.68
C ASN A 189 13.95 12.51 16.20
N PRO A 190 13.94 12.96 17.47
CA PRO A 190 12.81 13.69 18.04
C PRO A 190 12.53 15.05 17.37
N VAL A 191 13.34 15.43 16.36
CA VAL A 191 13.19 16.64 15.56
C VAL A 191 12.60 16.38 14.16
N THR A 192 12.80 15.18 13.57
CA THR A 192 12.29 14.86 12.21
C THR A 192 11.23 13.76 12.17
N GLY A 193 11.15 12.86 13.16
CA GLY A 193 10.17 11.76 13.16
C GLY A 193 10.37 10.82 11.97
N GLY A 194 11.11 9.73 12.15
CA GLY A 194 11.47 8.81 11.06
C GLY A 194 10.29 8.27 10.22
N VAL A 195 10.61 7.60 9.13
CA VAL A 195 9.63 7.09 8.16
C VAL A 195 8.81 5.91 8.68
N PRO A 196 7.56 5.70 8.20
CA PRO A 196 6.82 4.49 8.50
C PRO A 196 7.53 3.26 7.89
N ILE A 197 7.76 2.24 8.70
CA ILE A 197 8.38 0.97 8.28
C ILE A 197 7.38 -0.15 8.02
N THR A 198 6.09 0.13 8.24
CA THR A 198 4.96 -0.77 7.97
C THR A 198 3.76 0.07 7.52
N PRO A 199 3.07 -0.27 6.42
CA PRO A 199 1.85 0.42 6.03
C PRO A 199 0.69 0.18 6.98
N ALA A 200 -0.19 1.17 7.09
CA ALA A 200 -1.47 0.99 7.77
C ALA A 200 -2.26 -0.18 7.18
N ARG A 201 -2.87 -0.98 8.06
CA ARG A 201 -3.74 -2.09 7.70
C ARG A 201 -5.19 -1.67 7.88
N PRO A 202 -6.04 -1.69 6.84
CA PRO A 202 -7.46 -1.48 7.03
C PRO A 202 -8.04 -2.65 7.81
N SER A 203 -9.10 -2.37 8.58
CA SER A 203 -9.82 -3.35 9.38
C SER A 203 -10.38 -4.51 8.53
N THR A 204 -10.70 -4.24 7.26
CA THR A 204 -11.14 -5.24 6.27
C THR A 204 -10.13 -6.35 6.04
N CYS A 205 -8.82 -6.12 6.24
CA CYS A 205 -7.81 -7.16 6.06
C CYS A 205 -7.96 -8.34 7.02
N SER A 206 -8.62 -8.14 8.18
CA SER A 206 -8.90 -9.24 9.11
C SER A 206 -9.89 -10.27 8.59
N ALA A 207 -10.65 -9.96 7.52
CA ALA A 207 -11.63 -10.84 6.93
C ALA A 207 -11.07 -11.79 5.86
N PHE A 208 -9.84 -11.56 5.37
CA PHE A 208 -9.24 -12.36 4.31
C PHE A 208 -8.31 -13.44 4.85
N ASP A 209 -8.49 -14.67 4.37
CA ASP A 209 -7.58 -15.78 4.64
C ASP A 209 -6.50 -15.85 3.56
N CYS A 210 -5.39 -15.15 3.81
CA CYS A 210 -4.28 -15.06 2.84
C CYS A 210 -3.60 -16.40 2.54
N SER A 211 -3.83 -17.45 3.34
CA SER A 211 -3.34 -18.79 3.01
C SER A 211 -4.09 -19.44 1.83
N LYS A 212 -5.25 -18.87 1.46
CA LYS A 212 -6.10 -19.33 0.36
C LYS A 212 -6.20 -18.32 -0.79
N THR A 213 -5.63 -17.13 -0.62
CA THR A 213 -5.63 -16.09 -1.65
C THR A 213 -4.62 -16.43 -2.73
N VAL A 214 -5.08 -16.52 -3.97
CA VAL A 214 -4.20 -16.68 -5.12
C VAL A 214 -3.37 -15.41 -5.31
N GLY A 215 -2.07 -15.55 -5.50
CA GLY A 215 -1.16 -14.42 -5.58
C GLY A 215 -0.93 -13.74 -4.24
N ALA A 216 -1.18 -14.40 -3.10
CA ALA A 216 -0.70 -13.89 -1.82
C ALA A 216 0.84 -13.80 -1.82
N SER A 217 1.37 -12.81 -1.10
CA SER A 217 2.81 -12.65 -0.92
C SER A 217 3.39 -13.87 -0.20
N THR A 218 4.52 -14.34 -0.70
CA THR A 218 5.32 -15.41 -0.08
C THR A 218 6.69 -14.91 0.40
N CYS A 219 6.97 -13.63 0.18
CA CYS A 219 8.29 -13.04 0.34
C CYS A 219 8.75 -12.93 1.80
N SER A 220 7.81 -12.95 2.76
CA SER A 220 8.14 -13.00 4.18
C SER A 220 8.82 -14.31 4.63
N THR A 221 8.82 -15.33 3.78
CA THR A 221 9.49 -16.62 4.04
C THR A 221 10.91 -16.70 3.49
N GLU A 222 11.31 -15.70 2.70
CA GLU A 222 12.66 -15.59 2.12
C GLU A 222 13.67 -15.04 3.15
N ASP A 223 14.96 -15.22 2.89
CA ASP A 223 16.02 -14.70 3.77
C ASP A 223 16.02 -13.16 3.74
N ASN A 224 15.85 -12.54 4.91
CA ASN A 224 15.91 -11.08 5.06
C ASN A 224 17.34 -10.58 5.33
N GLY A 225 18.34 -11.47 5.21
CA GLY A 225 19.74 -11.18 5.43
C GLY A 225 20.04 -10.77 6.88
N SER A 226 21.32 -10.48 7.15
CA SER A 226 21.71 -9.70 8.32
C SER A 226 22.06 -8.30 7.84
N PHE A 227 21.19 -7.32 8.09
CA PHE A 227 21.61 -5.92 8.03
C PHE A 227 22.76 -5.78 9.00
N GLY A 228 23.97 -5.52 8.48
CA GLY A 228 25.17 -5.40 9.29
C GLY A 228 24.87 -4.49 10.48
N THR A 229 25.15 -4.97 11.69
CA THR A 229 25.02 -4.17 12.90
C THR A 229 25.69 -2.80 12.65
N PRO A 230 25.02 -1.67 12.93
CA PRO A 230 25.64 -0.37 12.74
C PRO A 230 26.91 -0.31 13.59
N GLY A 231 28.06 -0.14 12.93
CA GLY A 231 29.34 0.25 13.51
C GLY A 231 29.78 -0.45 14.80
N SER A 232 30.70 -1.40 14.67
CA SER A 232 31.77 -1.57 15.68
C SER A 232 32.90 -0.59 15.43
#